data_AF-A0A9P4R5J9-F1
#
_entry.id   AF-A0A9P4R5J9-F1
#
_cell.length_a   1.000
_cell.length_b   1.000
_cell.length_c   1.000
_cell.angle_alpha   90.00
_cell.angle_beta   90.00
_cell.angle_gamma   90.00
#
_symmetry.space_group_name_H-M   'P 1'
#
loop_
_entity.id
_entity.type
_entity.pdbx_description
1 polymer ?
#
loop_
_entity_poly.entity_id
_entity_poly.type
_entity_poly.pdbx_seq_one_letter_code
_entity_poly.pdbx_strand_id
1 'polypeptide(L)'
;MKTAAAFSALFASAMAQGYFGVMSTRSGSPVHLLPLTARGGKFFLGGGPPSSYCPPEVASACPNGTQTVLAGGDVSVSLGVVVPGGQQIYIAPDATMSYTTPHSAYVPEGSVRDGWTKTEGENFGNLKFEGGLSACPATKQGDGYQVFGQVEGVTLAPECLGFNALTVNATGPGAWEY
;
A
#
# COMPACT_ATOMS: atom_id res chain seq x y z
N MET A 1 -36.17 29.65 -7.54
CA MET A 1 -36.22 28.18 -7.47
C MET A 1 -34.88 27.69 -7.96
N LYS A 2 -34.08 27.08 -7.08
CA LYS A 2 -32.73 26.59 -7.36
C LYS A 2 -32.87 25.10 -7.70
N THR A 3 -32.50 24.69 -8.90
CA THR A 3 -32.37 23.26 -9.24
C THR A 3 -30.91 22.94 -9.42
N ALA A 4 -30.44 22.08 -8.52
CA ALA A 4 -29.07 21.65 -8.32
C ALA A 4 -28.58 20.77 -9.48
N ALA A 5 -27.31 20.95 -9.84
CA ALA A 5 -26.58 20.04 -10.71
C ALA A 5 -26.32 18.73 -9.95
N ALA A 6 -26.68 17.60 -10.57
CA ALA A 6 -26.36 16.27 -10.07
C ALA A 6 -24.88 15.96 -10.38
N PHE A 7 -24.02 16.00 -9.37
CA PHE A 7 -22.70 15.38 -9.44
C PHE A 7 -22.90 13.87 -9.33
N SER A 8 -22.84 13.20 -10.48
CA SER A 8 -22.86 11.74 -10.55
C SER A 8 -21.53 11.22 -10.01
N ALA A 9 -21.56 10.64 -8.80
CA ALA A 9 -20.43 10.00 -8.16
C ALA A 9 -20.02 8.74 -8.94
N LEU A 10 -18.90 8.81 -9.65
CA LEU A 10 -18.15 7.63 -10.11
C LEU A 10 -17.29 7.12 -8.95
N PHE A 11 -17.91 6.51 -7.93
CA PHE A 11 -17.19 5.78 -6.89
C PHE A 11 -17.93 4.48 -6.58
N ALA A 12 -17.85 3.54 -7.51
CA ALA A 12 -18.07 2.10 -7.30
C ALA A 12 -17.35 1.42 -8.47
N SER A 13 -16.25 0.69 -8.27
CA SER A 13 -16.28 -0.64 -7.67
C SER A 13 -14.92 -1.06 -7.09
N ALA A 14 -14.70 -0.88 -5.79
CA ALA A 14 -13.65 -1.63 -5.08
C ALA A 14 -14.08 -3.08 -4.75
N MET A 15 -15.33 -3.45 -5.05
CA MET A 15 -15.97 -4.69 -4.61
C MET A 15 -15.60 -5.94 -5.43
N ALA A 16 -14.80 -5.82 -6.50
CA ALA A 16 -14.49 -6.94 -7.40
C ALA A 16 -13.00 -7.32 -7.46
N GLN A 17 -12.10 -6.58 -6.78
CA GLN A 17 -10.68 -6.95 -6.71
C GLN A 17 -10.36 -7.37 -5.28
N GLY A 18 -10.18 -8.68 -5.10
CA GLY A 18 -10.03 -9.31 -3.79
C GLY A 18 -8.87 -8.73 -2.97
N TYR A 19 -8.99 -8.85 -1.64
CA TYR A 19 -7.98 -8.42 -0.69
C TYR A 19 -6.72 -9.27 -0.80
N PHE A 20 -5.55 -8.66 -0.58
CA PHE A 20 -4.28 -9.37 -0.63
C PHE A 20 -3.20 -8.71 0.22
N GLY A 21 -2.30 -9.50 0.80
CA GLY A 21 -1.02 -9.04 1.33
C GLY A 21 0.07 -9.05 0.25
N VAL A 22 1.22 -8.47 0.56
CA VAL A 22 2.40 -8.48 -0.32
C VAL A 22 3.61 -9.05 0.40
N MET A 23 4.33 -9.94 -0.27
CA MET A 23 5.61 -10.51 0.16
C MET A 23 6.69 -10.17 -0.87
N SER A 24 7.82 -9.65 -0.41
CA SER A 24 8.94 -9.35 -1.30
C SER A 24 9.69 -10.62 -1.72
N THR A 25 10.14 -10.66 -2.97
CA THR A 25 11.03 -11.71 -3.45
C THR A 25 12.24 -11.13 -4.18
N ARG A 26 13.40 -11.39 -3.59
CA ARG A 26 14.71 -11.13 -4.18
C ARG A 26 15.72 -12.12 -3.60
N SER A 27 15.94 -13.25 -4.27
CA SER A 27 16.77 -14.36 -3.75
C SER A 27 18.17 -13.87 -3.34
N GLY A 28 18.74 -14.45 -2.28
CA GLY A 28 20.07 -14.11 -1.78
C GLY A 28 20.21 -12.71 -1.21
N SER A 29 19.12 -12.08 -0.76
CA SER A 29 19.13 -10.71 -0.24
C SER A 29 18.39 -10.59 1.09
N PRO A 30 18.70 -9.57 1.90
CA PRO A 30 18.06 -9.38 3.20
C PRO A 30 16.58 -8.99 3.10
N VAL A 31 16.09 -8.63 1.91
CA VAL A 31 14.69 -8.31 1.65
C VAL A 31 13.92 -9.50 1.06
N HIS A 32 14.49 -10.70 1.02
CA HIS A 32 13.78 -11.88 0.52
C HIS A 32 12.73 -12.36 1.53
N LEU A 33 11.50 -12.62 1.06
CA LEU A 33 10.37 -13.15 1.84
C LEU A 33 10.05 -12.32 3.08
N LEU A 34 10.16 -10.99 2.96
CA LEU A 34 9.68 -10.08 4.00
C LEU A 34 8.26 -9.59 3.64
N PRO A 35 7.36 -9.52 4.63
CA PRO A 35 6.05 -8.92 4.41
C PRO A 35 6.18 -7.41 4.22
N LEU A 36 5.36 -6.88 3.30
CA LEU A 36 5.10 -5.45 3.19
C LEU A 36 4.22 -5.00 4.35
N THR A 37 4.67 -4.01 5.11
CA THR A 37 3.94 -3.45 6.26
C THR A 37 3.76 -1.95 6.12
N ALA A 38 2.54 -1.48 6.37
CA ALA A 38 2.17 -0.07 6.46
C ALA A 38 2.49 0.43 7.88
N ARG A 39 3.41 1.39 7.98
CA ARG A 39 3.80 1.99 9.25
C ARG A 39 3.97 3.50 9.10
N GLY A 40 3.30 4.27 9.94
CA GLY A 40 3.52 5.72 10.04
C GLY A 40 3.38 6.47 8.72
N GLY A 41 2.42 6.08 7.87
CA GLY A 41 2.18 6.70 6.56
C GLY A 41 3.08 6.21 5.42
N LYS A 42 3.97 5.24 5.68
CA LYS A 42 4.92 4.68 4.70
C LYS A 42 4.86 3.16 4.67
N PHE A 43 5.53 2.55 3.69
CA PHE A 43 5.65 1.10 3.57
C PHE A 43 7.06 0.61 3.82
N PHE A 44 7.16 -0.56 4.45
CA PHE A 44 8.41 -1.20 4.81
C PHE A 44 8.39 -2.71 4.54
N LEU A 45 9.57 -3.29 4.36
CA LEU A 45 9.82 -4.73 4.38
C LEU A 45 10.55 -5.08 5.69
N GLY A 46 9.93 -5.94 6.50
CA GLY A 46 10.44 -6.31 7.81
C GLY A 46 10.38 -5.17 8.83
N GLY A 47 11.09 -5.30 9.95
CA GLY A 47 11.18 -4.27 10.99
C GLY A 47 9.97 -4.11 11.93
N GLY A 48 9.01 -5.05 11.89
CA GLY A 48 7.87 -5.09 12.81
C GLY A 48 6.49 -5.11 12.14
N PRO A 49 5.42 -5.27 12.93
CA PRO A 49 4.04 -5.29 12.44
C PRO A 49 3.59 -3.90 11.93
N PRO A 50 2.48 -3.81 11.18
CA PRO A 50 1.94 -2.50 10.79
C PRO A 50 1.52 -1.65 11.98
N SER A 51 1.51 -0.33 11.79
CA SER A 51 0.78 0.57 12.70
C SER A 51 -0.68 0.52 12.33
N SER A 52 -1.56 0.16 13.26
CA SER A 52 -3.00 0.19 13.05
C SER A 52 -3.71 0.85 14.22
N TYR A 53 -4.85 1.47 13.94
CA TYR A 53 -5.72 2.05 14.94
C TYR A 53 -7.13 1.50 14.81
N CYS A 54 -7.76 1.28 15.96
CA CYS A 54 -9.12 0.82 16.08
C CYS A 54 -9.85 1.75 17.06
N PRO A 55 -10.82 2.55 16.60
CA PRO A 55 -11.57 3.44 17.48
C PRO A 55 -12.38 2.65 18.52
N PRO A 56 -12.44 3.12 19.78
CA PRO A 56 -13.14 2.41 20.85
C PRO A 56 -14.64 2.23 20.57
N GLU A 57 -15.26 3.12 19.78
CA GLU A 57 -16.67 3.07 19.40
C GLU A 57 -17.03 1.87 18.52
N VAL A 58 -16.04 1.30 17.83
CA VAL A 58 -16.21 0.18 16.88
C VAL A 58 -15.32 -1.02 17.24
N ALA A 59 -14.80 -1.06 18.48
CA ALA A 59 -13.73 -1.96 18.89
C ALA A 59 -13.94 -3.44 18.53
N SER A 60 -15.14 -3.97 18.72
CA SER A 60 -15.47 -5.37 18.42
C SER A 60 -15.60 -5.69 16.92
N ALA A 61 -15.70 -4.67 16.07
CA ALA A 61 -15.84 -4.79 14.61
C ALA A 61 -14.51 -4.59 13.86
N CYS A 62 -13.44 -4.20 14.56
CA CYS A 62 -12.15 -3.98 13.92
C CYS A 62 -11.49 -5.29 13.48
N PRO A 63 -10.85 -5.32 12.31
CA PRO A 63 -9.86 -6.34 11.99
C PRO A 63 -8.72 -6.34 13.02
N ASN A 64 -7.97 -7.44 13.09
CA ASN A 64 -6.96 -7.63 14.13
C ASN A 64 -5.75 -6.67 14.06
N GLY A 65 -5.55 -5.97 12.94
CA GLY A 65 -4.48 -4.98 12.79
C GLY A 65 -3.06 -5.54 12.75
N THR A 66 -2.88 -6.85 12.53
CA THR A 66 -1.57 -7.52 12.62
C THR A 66 -0.85 -7.66 11.27
N GLN A 67 -1.54 -7.44 10.15
CA GLN A 67 -1.01 -7.57 8.80
C GLN A 67 -1.46 -6.39 7.94
N THR A 68 -0.65 -5.99 6.96
CA THR A 68 -1.06 -5.04 5.94
C THR A 68 -1.77 -5.77 4.81
N VAL A 69 -3.01 -5.36 4.56
CA VAL A 69 -3.81 -5.84 3.45
C VAL A 69 -4.00 -4.70 2.47
N LEU A 70 -3.95 -5.02 1.19
CA LEU A 70 -4.21 -4.15 0.05
C LEU A 70 -5.49 -4.58 -0.65
N ALA A 71 -6.05 -3.66 -1.43
CA ALA A 71 -7.19 -3.88 -2.31
C ALA A 71 -6.97 -3.16 -3.65
N GLY A 72 -7.62 -3.66 -4.70
CA GLY A 72 -7.43 -3.14 -6.05
C GLY A 72 -6.21 -3.75 -6.75
N GLY A 73 -5.43 -2.90 -7.42
CA GLY A 73 -4.26 -3.29 -8.19
C GLY A 73 -4.45 -3.22 -9.71
N ASP A 74 -5.60 -2.79 -10.21
CA ASP A 74 -5.76 -2.40 -11.61
C ASP A 74 -5.76 -0.87 -11.72
N VAL A 75 -4.73 -0.33 -12.38
CA VAL A 75 -4.37 1.09 -12.43
C VAL A 75 -3.91 1.66 -11.08
N SER A 76 -4.65 1.44 -10.00
CA SER A 76 -4.37 1.98 -8.66
C SER A 76 -4.54 0.93 -7.57
N VAL A 77 -3.94 1.18 -6.40
CA VAL A 77 -4.00 0.27 -5.23
C VAL A 77 -4.32 1.06 -3.95
N SER A 78 -5.08 0.47 -3.04
CA SER A 78 -5.43 1.09 -1.75
C SER A 78 -5.13 0.13 -0.61
N LEU A 79 -5.09 0.62 0.62
CA LEU A 79 -5.09 -0.23 1.79
C LEU A 79 -6.49 -0.87 1.95
N GLY A 80 -6.52 -2.16 2.29
CA GLY A 80 -7.72 -2.88 2.66
C GLY A 80 -8.12 -2.52 4.09
N VAL A 81 -8.90 -1.45 4.23
CA VAL A 81 -9.32 -0.87 5.50
C VAL A 81 -10.83 -0.71 5.60
N VAL A 82 -11.33 -0.54 6.82
CA VAL A 82 -12.77 -0.31 7.09
C VAL A 82 -13.11 1.18 7.13
N VAL A 83 -12.15 2.04 7.49
CA VAL A 83 -12.39 3.47 7.71
C VAL A 83 -13.07 4.16 6.50
N PRO A 84 -14.14 4.94 6.72
CA PRO A 84 -14.81 5.67 5.65
C PRO A 84 -13.87 6.60 4.88
N GLY A 85 -13.91 6.51 3.55
CA GLY A 85 -13.01 7.22 2.64
C GLY A 85 -11.77 6.40 2.26
N GLY A 86 -11.49 5.31 2.97
CA GLY A 86 -10.35 4.43 2.70
C GLY A 86 -9.00 5.12 2.91
N GLN A 87 -7.94 4.44 2.47
CA GLN A 87 -6.59 5.00 2.45
C GLN A 87 -5.91 4.62 1.13
N GLN A 88 -5.66 5.62 0.29
CA GLN A 88 -5.14 5.44 -1.06
C GLN A 88 -3.61 5.37 -1.04
N ILE A 89 -3.02 4.40 -1.74
CA ILE A 89 -1.57 4.31 -1.90
C ILE A 89 -1.12 5.20 -3.04
N TYR A 90 0.04 5.82 -2.87
CA TYR A 90 0.71 6.63 -3.87
C TYR A 90 2.23 6.55 -3.70
N ILE A 91 2.96 6.88 -4.76
CA ILE A 91 4.39 7.17 -4.69
C ILE A 91 4.55 8.68 -4.54
N ALA A 92 5.13 9.12 -3.43
CA ALA A 92 5.35 10.52 -3.14
C ALA A 92 6.44 11.12 -4.06
N PRO A 93 6.58 12.46 -4.14
CA PRO A 93 7.56 13.10 -5.02
C PRO A 93 9.02 12.72 -4.70
N ASP A 94 9.28 12.29 -3.46
CA ASP A 94 10.58 11.77 -3.00
C ASP A 94 10.75 10.25 -3.25
N ALA A 95 9.91 9.68 -4.13
CA ALA A 95 9.80 8.26 -4.44
C ALA A 95 9.31 7.36 -3.28
N THR A 96 9.00 7.88 -2.09
CA THR A 96 8.55 7.03 -0.99
C THR A 96 7.15 6.47 -1.24
N MET A 97 6.99 5.15 -1.13
CA MET A 97 5.66 4.53 -1.15
C MET A 97 4.91 4.92 0.11
N SER A 98 3.77 5.57 -0.06
CA SER A 98 3.01 6.26 0.99
C SER A 98 1.52 5.98 0.86
N TYR A 99 0.76 6.33 1.88
CA TYR A 99 -0.70 6.23 1.85
C TYR A 99 -1.37 7.45 2.51
N THR A 100 -2.60 7.75 2.09
CA THR A 100 -3.35 8.88 2.65
C THR A 100 -3.71 8.62 4.11
N THR A 101 -3.75 9.69 4.91
CA THR A 101 -4.24 9.58 6.28
C THR A 101 -5.75 9.27 6.28
N PRO A 102 -6.26 8.63 7.35
CA PRO A 102 -7.68 8.36 7.48
C PRO A 102 -8.53 9.62 7.30
N HIS A 103 -9.69 9.48 6.66
CA HIS A 103 -10.62 10.57 6.37
C HIS A 103 -10.06 11.72 5.52
N SER A 104 -8.91 11.55 4.87
CA SER A 104 -8.28 12.55 4.02
C SER A 104 -7.99 12.00 2.64
N ALA A 105 -8.36 12.77 1.61
CA ALA A 105 -7.97 12.50 0.23
C ALA A 105 -6.70 13.28 -0.19
N TYR A 106 -6.05 13.97 0.76
CA TYR A 106 -4.85 14.75 0.49
C TYR A 106 -3.71 13.84 0.06
N VAL A 107 -3.12 14.15 -1.09
CA VAL A 107 -1.88 13.57 -1.58
C VAL A 107 -1.00 14.74 -2.03
N PRO A 108 0.29 14.77 -1.66
CA PRO A 108 1.20 15.83 -2.09
C PRO A 108 1.23 16.00 -3.61
N GLU A 109 1.35 17.24 -4.07
CA GLU A 109 1.54 17.56 -5.49
C GLU A 109 2.80 16.86 -6.03
N GLY A 110 2.73 16.36 -7.26
CA GLY A 110 3.80 15.57 -7.89
C GLY A 110 3.82 14.09 -7.52
N SER A 111 2.89 13.62 -6.68
CA SER A 111 2.76 12.18 -6.39
C SER A 111 2.14 11.40 -7.55
N VAL A 112 2.55 10.15 -7.71
CA VAL A 112 1.99 9.20 -8.69
C VAL A 112 1.01 8.25 -7.98
N ARG A 113 -0.22 8.15 -8.49
CA ARG A 113 -1.29 7.31 -7.89
C ARG A 113 -1.63 6.08 -8.73
N ASP A 114 -1.28 6.11 -10.01
CA ASP A 114 -1.55 5.09 -11.01
C ASP A 114 -0.29 4.27 -11.32
N GLY A 115 -0.27 3.53 -12.43
CA GLY A 115 0.86 2.67 -12.82
C GLY A 115 0.91 1.33 -12.08
N TRP A 116 -0.17 0.96 -11.37
CA TRP A 116 -0.24 -0.32 -10.68
C TRP A 116 -0.88 -1.41 -11.55
N THR A 117 -0.33 -2.61 -11.48
CA THR A 117 -0.89 -3.79 -12.14
C THR A 117 -0.74 -5.02 -11.25
N LYS A 118 -1.86 -5.61 -10.87
CA LYS A 118 -1.96 -6.89 -10.18
C LYS A 118 -2.34 -7.96 -11.18
N THR A 119 -1.57 -9.03 -11.21
CA THR A 119 -1.84 -10.21 -12.03
C THR A 119 -1.95 -11.43 -11.14
N GLU A 120 -2.95 -12.26 -11.35
CA GLU A 120 -3.02 -13.59 -10.75
C GLU A 120 -2.16 -14.58 -11.57
N GLY A 121 -1.57 -15.56 -10.90
CA GLY A 121 -0.81 -16.65 -11.52
C GLY A 121 -1.25 -18.00 -10.98
N GLU A 122 -0.69 -19.08 -11.55
CA GLU A 122 -1.07 -20.46 -11.17
C GLU A 122 -0.75 -20.78 -9.70
N ASN A 123 0.40 -20.30 -9.21
CA ASN A 123 0.87 -20.57 -7.84
C ASN A 123 0.81 -19.32 -6.94
N PHE A 124 0.99 -18.14 -7.51
CA PHE A 124 0.98 -16.86 -6.80
C PHE A 124 0.68 -15.73 -7.78
N GLY A 125 0.08 -14.65 -7.27
CA GLY A 125 -0.07 -13.41 -8.01
C GLY A 125 1.13 -12.48 -7.82
N ASN A 126 1.14 -11.38 -8.57
CA ASN A 126 2.16 -10.35 -8.50
C ASN A 126 1.50 -8.97 -8.50
N LEU A 127 2.03 -8.06 -7.69
CA LEU A 127 1.76 -6.63 -7.79
C LEU A 127 2.96 -5.96 -8.43
N LYS A 128 2.71 -5.08 -9.40
CA LYS A 128 3.74 -4.28 -10.07
C LYS A 128 3.36 -2.81 -10.00
N PHE A 129 4.39 -1.98 -9.86
CA PHE A 129 4.33 -0.55 -10.10
C PHE A 129 5.19 -0.27 -11.34
N GLU A 130 4.75 0.65 -12.19
CA GLU A 130 5.52 1.13 -13.33
C GLU A 130 6.89 1.67 -12.86
N GLY A 131 7.97 1.34 -13.58
CA GLY A 131 9.35 1.62 -13.13
C GLY A 131 9.88 0.65 -12.07
N GLY A 132 9.01 -0.01 -11.29
CA GLY A 132 9.36 -1.04 -10.32
C GLY A 132 9.45 -0.55 -8.88
N LEU A 133 9.62 -1.48 -7.94
CA LEU A 133 9.74 -1.22 -6.51
C LEU A 133 11.16 -1.50 -6.01
N SER A 134 11.62 -0.65 -5.10
CA SER A 134 12.92 -0.75 -4.45
C SER A 134 12.77 -0.67 -2.93
N ALA A 135 13.62 -1.39 -2.21
CA ALA A 135 13.67 -1.39 -0.76
C ALA A 135 15.03 -0.88 -0.29
N CYS A 136 15.05 0.26 0.40
CA CYS A 136 16.25 0.88 0.93
C CYS A 136 16.33 0.64 2.45
N PRO A 137 17.51 0.44 3.04
CA PRO A 137 17.64 0.37 4.50
C PRO A 137 16.96 1.57 5.17
N ALA A 138 16.09 1.32 6.15
CA ALA A 138 15.45 2.39 6.88
C ALA A 138 16.49 3.18 7.69
N THR A 139 16.27 4.49 7.84
CA THR A 139 17.19 5.40 8.55
C THR A 139 17.35 5.03 10.03
N LYS A 140 16.29 4.49 10.63
CA LYS A 140 16.29 4.03 12.02
C LYS A 140 16.59 2.54 12.07
N GLN A 141 17.58 2.18 12.89
CA GLN A 141 17.95 0.79 13.10
C GLN A 141 16.76 -0.02 13.63
N GLY A 142 16.51 -1.17 13.02
CA GLY A 142 15.41 -2.06 13.39
C GLY A 142 14.13 -1.84 12.59
N ASP A 143 13.98 -0.74 11.86
CA ASP A 143 12.79 -0.46 11.05
C ASP A 143 12.79 -1.20 9.69
N GLY A 144 13.78 -2.08 9.44
CA GLY A 144 13.84 -2.89 8.23
C GLY A 144 14.22 -2.05 7.00
N TYR A 145 13.47 -2.22 5.91
CA TYR A 145 13.73 -1.55 4.63
C TYR A 145 12.51 -0.74 4.19
N GLN A 146 12.66 0.56 4.00
CA GLN A 146 11.58 1.41 3.49
C GLN A 146 11.41 1.19 1.99
N VAL A 147 10.15 1.19 1.53
CA VAL A 147 9.79 0.91 0.14
C VAL A 147 9.61 2.19 -0.66
N PHE A 148 10.14 2.17 -1.88
CA PHE A 148 10.13 3.25 -2.84
C PHE A 148 9.62 2.75 -4.19
N GLY A 149 8.90 3.61 -4.92
CA GLY A 149 8.59 3.41 -6.34
C GLY A 149 9.66 4.07 -7.19
N GLN A 150 10.17 3.40 -8.22
CA GLN A 150 11.14 4.00 -9.12
C GLN A 150 10.42 4.96 -10.08
N VAL A 151 10.68 6.25 -9.92
CA VAL A 151 10.09 7.33 -10.74
C VAL A 151 11.22 8.15 -11.35
N GLU A 152 10.93 8.79 -12.49
CA GLU A 152 11.90 9.63 -13.19
C GLU A 152 12.35 10.81 -12.30
N GLY A 153 13.63 11.17 -12.37
CA GLY A 153 14.19 12.31 -11.64
C GLY A 153 14.57 12.04 -10.18
N VAL A 154 14.31 10.83 -9.65
CA VAL A 154 14.74 10.44 -8.30
C VAL A 154 15.74 9.29 -8.35
N THR A 155 16.98 9.57 -7.93
CA THR A 155 18.03 8.55 -7.80
C THR A 155 18.04 8.00 -6.38
N LEU A 156 17.73 6.71 -6.24
CA LEU A 156 17.84 6.01 -4.95
C LEU A 156 19.29 5.67 -4.62
N ALA A 157 19.56 5.48 -3.34
CA ALA A 157 20.89 5.13 -2.85
C ALA A 157 21.33 3.74 -3.39
N PRO A 158 22.64 3.50 -3.61
CA PRO A 158 23.14 2.27 -4.22
C PRO A 158 22.86 1.00 -3.40
N GLU A 159 22.63 1.14 -2.10
CA GLU A 159 22.24 0.06 -1.20
C GLU A 159 20.77 -0.37 -1.33
N CYS A 160 19.95 0.40 -2.07
CA CYS A 160 18.57 0.06 -2.32
C CYS A 160 18.46 -1.14 -3.25
N LEU A 161 17.54 -2.04 -2.92
CA LEU A 161 17.39 -3.31 -3.60
C LEU A 161 16.04 -3.37 -4.33
N GLY A 162 16.07 -3.46 -5.66
CA GLY A 162 14.86 -3.78 -6.44
C GLY A 162 14.33 -5.17 -6.09
N PHE A 163 13.01 -5.32 -5.94
CA PHE A 163 12.38 -6.59 -5.56
C PHE A 163 11.06 -6.84 -6.32
N ASN A 164 10.65 -8.10 -6.43
CA ASN A 164 9.33 -8.46 -6.94
C ASN A 164 8.32 -8.57 -5.79
N ALA A 165 7.10 -8.07 -5.98
CA ALA A 165 6.04 -8.12 -4.97
C ALA A 165 5.05 -9.25 -5.28
N LEU A 166 5.19 -10.38 -4.60
CA LEU A 166 4.22 -11.47 -4.67
C LEU A 166 2.97 -11.13 -3.87
N THR A 167 1.80 -11.49 -4.37
CA THR A 167 0.54 -11.28 -3.65
C THR A 167 0.12 -12.54 -2.90
N VAL A 168 -0.35 -12.37 -1.68
CA VAL A 168 -0.89 -13.44 -0.83
C VAL A 168 -2.36 -13.17 -0.60
N ASN A 169 -3.24 -14.13 -0.87
CA ASN A 169 -4.68 -13.92 -0.72
C ASN A 169 -5.07 -13.57 0.71
N ALA A 170 -5.96 -12.59 0.84
CA ALA A 170 -6.61 -12.23 2.10
C ALA A 170 -8.13 -12.26 1.91
N THR A 171 -8.86 -12.52 2.99
CA THR A 171 -10.33 -12.68 2.95
C THR A 171 -11.09 -11.42 3.30
N GLY A 172 -10.40 -10.37 3.75
CA GLY A 172 -11.02 -9.13 4.23
C GLY A 172 -9.99 -8.04 4.54
N PRO A 173 -10.45 -6.87 5.02
CA PRO A 173 -9.57 -5.77 5.42
C PRO A 173 -8.66 -6.17 6.58
N GLY A 174 -7.45 -5.59 6.63
CA GLY A 174 -6.44 -5.94 7.63
C GLY A 174 -6.45 -5.06 8.88
N ALA A 175 -7.03 -3.87 8.80
CA ALA A 175 -7.18 -2.93 9.91
C ALA A 175 -8.44 -2.08 9.77
N TRP A 176 -8.85 -1.42 10.85
CA TRP A 176 -9.82 -0.32 10.72
C TRP A 176 -9.17 0.84 9.95
N GLU A 177 -7.99 1.26 10.39
CA GLU A 177 -7.09 2.16 9.66
C GLU A 177 -5.61 1.88 10.00
N TYR A 178 -4.71 2.30 9.11
CA TYR A 178 -3.25 2.23 9.28
C TYR A 178 -2.60 3.61 9.47
#